data_AF-A0A833PE98-F1
#
_entry.id   AF-A0A833PE98-F1
#
_cell.length_a   1.000
_cell.length_b   1.000
_cell.length_c   1.000
_cell.angle_alpha   90.00
_cell.angle_beta   90.00
_cell.angle_gamma   90.00
#
_symmetry.space_group_name_H-M   'P 1'
#
loop_
_entity.id
_entity.type
_entity.pdbx_description
1 polymer ?
#
loop_
_entity_poly.entity_id
_entity_poly.type
_entity_poly.pdbx_seq_one_letter_code
_entity_poly.pdbx_strand_id
1 'polypeptide(L)'
;MSISHITELLSPAGSLKNMRYAFAYGADAVYAGQPRYSLRVRNNEFDLAHLKVGIAEAHTLGKKFYVVVNIQPHNSKLKNFIRDLEPVIAMQPDALIISDPGLIMMVREHFPHMSIHLSVQAIGQL
;
A
#
# COMPACT_ATOMS: atom_id res chain seq x y z
N MET A 1 16.58 23.94 11.92
CA MET A 1 15.74 23.42 10.83
C MET A 1 14.31 23.41 11.31
N SER A 2 13.44 24.25 10.72
CA SER A 2 12.01 24.16 11.00
C SER A 2 11.48 22.90 10.32
N ILE A 3 11.03 21.92 11.09
CA ILE A 3 10.31 20.77 10.54
C ILE A 3 8.90 21.28 10.24
N SER A 4 8.65 21.65 8.99
CA SER A 4 7.29 21.90 8.53
C SER A 4 6.59 20.56 8.43
N HIS A 5 5.72 20.26 9.38
CA HIS A 5 4.80 19.12 9.29
C HIS A 5 3.67 19.51 8.35
N ILE A 6 3.91 19.38 7.05
CA ILE A 6 2.85 19.51 6.04
C ILE A 6 1.93 18.30 6.20
N THR A 7 0.68 18.56 6.55
CA THR A 7 -0.37 17.55 6.62
C THR A 7 -0.54 16.89 5.25
N GLU A 8 -0.56 15.56 5.21
CA GLU A 8 -0.83 14.79 3.99
C GLU A 8 -2.29 14.33 3.97
N LEU A 9 -3.04 14.69 2.93
CA LEU A 9 -4.39 14.18 2.72
C LEU A 9 -4.34 12.81 2.02
N LEU A 10 -4.43 11.74 2.82
CA LEU A 10 -4.45 10.35 2.35
C LEU A 10 -5.89 9.84 2.14
N SER A 11 -6.21 9.41 0.91
CA SER A 11 -7.54 8.88 0.56
C SER A 11 -7.53 7.41 0.13
N PRO A 12 -8.57 6.60 0.44
CA PRO A 12 -8.71 5.27 -0.11
C PRO A 12 -9.01 5.30 -1.61
N ALA A 13 -8.47 4.34 -2.36
CA ALA A 13 -8.84 4.10 -3.76
C ALA A 13 -9.21 2.61 -3.97
N GLY A 14 -10.42 2.38 -4.49
CA GLY A 14 -10.89 1.04 -4.90
C GLY A 14 -10.72 0.74 -6.39
N SER A 15 -10.46 1.76 -7.21
CA SER A 15 -10.23 1.67 -8.65
C SER A 15 -9.34 2.83 -9.12
N LEU A 16 -8.80 2.73 -10.34
CA LEU A 16 -8.08 3.85 -10.97
C LEU A 16 -8.96 5.09 -11.12
N LYS A 17 -10.26 4.90 -11.41
CA LYS A 17 -11.24 6.01 -11.48
C LYS A 17 -11.34 6.74 -10.14
N ASN A 18 -11.47 6.00 -9.04
CA ASN A 18 -11.58 6.59 -7.70
C ASN A 18 -10.25 7.26 -7.28
N MET A 19 -9.11 6.68 -7.63
CA MET A 19 -7.80 7.30 -7.43
C MET A 19 -7.70 8.66 -8.13
N ARG A 20 -8.04 8.72 -9.42
CA ARG A 20 -7.98 9.96 -10.19
C ARG A 20 -8.91 11.03 -9.62
N TYR A 21 -10.10 10.65 -9.15
CA TYR A 21 -10.98 11.59 -8.44
C TYR A 21 -10.37 12.08 -7.13
N ALA A 22 -9.79 11.19 -6.31
CA ALA A 22 -9.14 11.60 -5.07
C ALA A 22 -8.05 12.65 -5.33
N PHE A 23 -7.20 12.43 -6.34
CA PHE A 23 -6.19 13.41 -6.74
C PHE A 23 -6.80 14.71 -7.28
N ALA A 24 -7.83 14.63 -8.11
CA ALA A 24 -8.54 15.82 -8.63
C ALA A 24 -9.18 16.65 -7.52
N TYR A 25 -9.61 16.03 -6.42
CA TYR A 25 -10.17 16.70 -5.24
C TYR A 25 -9.13 17.07 -4.18
N GLY A 26 -7.83 16.97 -4.50
CA GLY A 26 -6.76 17.51 -3.67
C GLY A 26 -6.09 16.51 -2.73
N ALA A 27 -6.33 15.21 -2.85
CA ALA A 27 -5.55 14.22 -2.10
C ALA A 27 -4.06 14.34 -2.47
N ASP A 28 -3.19 14.18 -1.47
CA ASP A 28 -1.74 14.15 -1.62
C ASP A 28 -1.22 12.73 -1.86
N ALA A 29 -1.95 11.76 -1.31
CA ALA A 29 -1.64 10.36 -1.41
C ALA A 29 -2.92 9.53 -1.52
N VAL A 30 -2.81 8.35 -2.11
CA VAL A 30 -3.84 7.31 -2.02
C VAL A 30 -3.30 6.03 -1.42
N TYR A 31 -4.19 5.20 -0.89
CA TYR A 31 -3.88 3.80 -0.63
C TYR A 31 -4.83 2.85 -1.35
N ALA A 32 -4.27 1.77 -1.88
CA ALA A 32 -4.98 0.65 -2.46
C ALA A 32 -4.16 -0.64 -2.23
N GLY A 33 -4.71 -1.81 -2.51
CA GLY A 33 -3.93 -3.05 -2.38
C GLY A 33 -4.58 -4.19 -3.13
N GLN A 34 -3.82 -5.24 -3.43
CA GLN A 34 -4.37 -6.38 -4.17
C GLN A 34 -5.39 -7.15 -3.32
N PRO A 35 -6.50 -7.65 -3.89
CA PRO A 35 -7.47 -8.48 -3.16
C PRO A 35 -6.84 -9.65 -2.41
N ARG A 36 -5.74 -10.23 -2.93
CA ARG A 36 -5.00 -11.32 -2.30
C ARG A 36 -4.38 -10.93 -0.94
N TYR A 37 -4.01 -9.66 -0.77
CA TYR A 37 -3.32 -9.11 0.41
C TYR A 37 -4.09 -7.97 1.10
N SER A 38 -5.32 -7.69 0.66
CA SER A 38 -6.19 -6.66 1.20
C SER A 38 -7.55 -7.21 1.61
N LEU A 39 -8.00 -6.88 2.82
CA LEU A 39 -9.30 -7.32 3.35
C LEU A 39 -10.50 -6.62 2.68
N ARG A 40 -10.30 -5.52 1.95
CA ARG A 40 -11.37 -4.82 1.22
C ARG A 40 -11.47 -5.36 -0.20
N VAL A 41 -12.16 -6.49 -0.36
CA VAL A 41 -12.24 -7.24 -1.64
C VAL A 41 -13.43 -6.80 -2.51
N ARG A 42 -14.54 -6.34 -1.91
CA ARG A 42 -15.82 -6.19 -2.62
C ARG A 42 -15.86 -5.11 -3.70
N ASN A 43 -15.01 -4.07 -3.62
CA ASN A 43 -14.95 -2.93 -4.56
C ASN A 43 -13.49 -2.58 -4.91
N ASN A 44 -12.68 -3.59 -5.21
CA ASN A 44 -11.26 -3.43 -5.41
C ASN A 44 -10.80 -4.01 -6.74
N GLU A 45 -10.50 -3.13 -7.68
CA GLU A 45 -10.06 -3.44 -9.04
C GLU A 45 -8.53 -3.50 -9.17
N PHE A 46 -7.78 -3.25 -8.09
CA PHE A 46 -6.32 -3.18 -8.14
C PHE A 46 -5.67 -4.57 -8.15
N ASP A 47 -5.47 -5.13 -9.35
CA ASP A 47 -4.48 -6.18 -9.61
C ASP A 47 -3.07 -5.58 -9.82
N LEU A 48 -2.08 -6.42 -10.17
CA LEU A 48 -0.72 -5.95 -10.44
C LEU A 48 -0.65 -4.95 -11.61
N ALA A 49 -1.48 -5.11 -12.65
CA ALA A 49 -1.47 -4.23 -13.80
C ALA A 49 -2.00 -2.84 -13.42
N HIS A 50 -3.13 -2.80 -12.70
CA HIS A 50 -3.70 -1.56 -12.20
C HIS A 50 -2.85 -0.90 -11.12
N LEU A 51 -2.15 -1.66 -10.27
CA LEU A 51 -1.18 -1.09 -9.33
C LEU A 51 -0.04 -0.38 -10.07
N LYS A 52 0.54 -1.03 -11.09
CA LYS A 52 1.60 -0.43 -11.89
C LYS A 52 1.16 0.88 -12.54
N VAL A 53 -0.04 0.90 -13.13
CA VAL A 53 -0.64 2.10 -13.72
C VAL A 53 -0.88 3.17 -12.65
N GLY A 54 -1.46 2.79 -11.51
CA GLY A 54 -1.81 3.72 -10.44
C GLY A 54 -0.60 4.39 -9.79
N ILE A 55 0.46 3.61 -9.52
CA ILE A 55 1.70 4.14 -8.95
C ILE A 55 2.38 5.10 -9.95
N ALA A 56 2.49 4.71 -11.22
CA ALA A 56 3.07 5.57 -12.24
C ALA A 56 2.27 6.87 -12.43
N GLU A 57 0.94 6.82 -12.45
CA GLU A 57 0.09 8.02 -12.53
C GLU A 57 0.20 8.91 -11.29
N ALA A 58 0.31 8.34 -10.09
CA ALA A 58 0.51 9.13 -8.87
C ALA A 58 1.85 9.89 -8.97
N HIS A 59 2.92 9.21 -9.33
CA HIS A 59 4.25 9.81 -9.44
C HIS A 59 4.34 10.90 -10.52
N THR A 60 3.69 10.73 -11.66
CA THR A 60 3.65 11.78 -12.70
C THR A 60 2.93 13.04 -12.24
N LEU A 61 1.99 12.91 -11.30
CA LEU A 61 1.27 14.02 -10.67
C LEU A 61 2.01 14.58 -9.44
N GLY A 62 3.18 14.05 -9.07
CA GLY A 62 3.88 14.40 -7.83
C GLY A 62 3.13 13.99 -6.56
N LYS A 63 2.26 12.98 -6.68
CA LYS A 63 1.45 12.40 -5.61
C LYS A 63 2.01 11.05 -5.19
N LYS A 64 1.59 10.57 -4.01
CA LYS A 64 2.09 9.31 -3.45
C LYS A 64 1.08 8.17 -3.57
N PHE A 65 1.59 6.96 -3.64
CA PHE A 65 0.80 5.74 -3.68
C PHE A 65 1.27 4.75 -2.63
N TYR A 66 0.38 4.39 -1.70
CA TYR A 66 0.66 3.41 -0.66
C TYR A 66 -0.04 2.08 -0.95
N VAL A 67 0.69 0.98 -0.82
CA VAL A 67 0.15 -0.36 -1.06
C VAL A 67 -0.22 -1.06 0.24
N VAL A 68 -1.47 -1.48 0.35
CA VAL A 68 -2.01 -2.17 1.52
C VAL A 68 -1.68 -3.66 1.47
N VAL A 69 -1.12 -4.17 2.57
CA VAL A 69 -0.80 -5.57 2.84
C VAL A 69 -1.29 -5.92 4.26
N ASN A 70 -2.61 -5.98 4.43
CA ASN A 70 -3.26 -6.07 5.74
C ASN A 70 -4.04 -7.38 5.97
N ILE A 71 -3.77 -8.43 5.18
CA ILE A 71 -4.27 -9.77 5.51
C ILE A 71 -3.55 -10.34 6.73
N GLN A 72 -4.25 -11.20 7.47
CA GLN A 72 -3.62 -12.13 8.41
C GLN A 72 -3.32 -13.44 7.66
N PRO A 73 -2.03 -13.73 7.36
CA PRO A 73 -1.69 -14.96 6.68
C PRO A 73 -1.79 -16.14 7.64
N HIS A 74 -2.55 -17.17 7.28
CA HIS A 74 -2.32 -18.51 7.83
C HIS A 74 -0.96 -19.02 7.31
N ASN A 75 -0.20 -19.75 8.14
CA ASN A 75 1.20 -20.16 7.92
C ASN A 75 1.55 -20.66 6.50
N SER A 76 0.62 -21.28 5.78
CA SER A 76 0.83 -21.76 4.41
C SER A 76 1.03 -20.64 3.37
N LYS A 77 0.51 -19.42 3.61
CA LYS A 77 0.63 -18.27 2.70
C LYS A 77 1.93 -17.48 2.86
N LEU A 78 2.70 -17.71 3.92
CA LEU A 78 3.97 -17.01 4.18
C LEU A 78 5.09 -17.42 3.22
N LYS A 79 5.10 -18.69 2.77
CA LYS A 79 6.19 -19.25 1.93
C LYS A 79 6.41 -18.49 0.62
N ASN A 80 5.36 -17.89 0.07
CA ASN A 80 5.43 -17.17 -1.21
C ASN A 80 5.31 -15.65 -1.03
N PHE A 81 5.18 -15.15 0.20
CA PHE A 81 4.86 -13.75 0.45
C PHE A 81 5.88 -12.80 -0.16
N ILE A 82 7.18 -13.02 0.10
CA ILE A 82 8.26 -12.17 -0.44
C ILE A 82 8.24 -12.20 -1.96
N ARG A 83 8.18 -13.40 -2.57
CA ARG A 83 8.10 -13.57 -4.02
C ARG A 83 6.89 -12.86 -4.64
N ASP A 84 5.75 -12.92 -3.98
CA ASP A 84 4.52 -12.27 -4.46
C ASP A 84 4.58 -10.73 -4.27
N LEU A 85 5.41 -10.24 -3.33
CA LEU A 85 5.62 -8.82 -3.05
C LEU A 85 6.71 -8.19 -3.91
N GLU A 86 7.73 -8.94 -4.34
CA GLU A 86 8.80 -8.49 -5.26
C GLU A 86 8.29 -7.66 -6.45
N PRO A 87 7.29 -8.11 -7.24
CA PRO A 87 6.79 -7.30 -8.36
C PRO A 87 6.14 -5.99 -7.90
N VAL A 88 5.55 -5.95 -6.71
CA VAL A 88 4.98 -4.72 -6.12
C VAL A 88 6.10 -3.77 -5.73
N ILE A 89 7.15 -4.25 -5.05
CA ILE A 89 8.31 -3.44 -4.68
C ILE A 89 9.01 -2.87 -5.92
N ALA A 90 9.11 -3.66 -6.99
CA ALA A 90 9.68 -3.21 -8.26
C ALA A 90 8.88 -2.07 -8.92
N MET A 91 7.60 -1.92 -8.61
CA MET A 91 6.78 -0.77 -9.03
C MET A 91 7.04 0.49 -8.19
N GLN A 92 7.84 0.39 -7.12
CA GLN A 92 8.27 1.49 -6.26
C GLN A 92 7.12 2.27 -5.59
N PRO A 93 6.17 1.61 -4.89
CA PRO A 93 5.22 2.36 -4.07
C PRO A 93 5.94 3.17 -2.99
N ASP A 94 5.34 4.28 -2.57
CA ASP A 94 5.96 5.19 -1.59
C ASP A 94 6.00 4.59 -0.18
N ALA A 95 5.08 3.68 0.14
CA ALA A 95 5.07 2.90 1.37
C ALA A 95 4.17 1.66 1.26
N LEU A 96 4.42 0.68 2.13
CA LEU A 96 3.49 -0.40 2.42
C LEU A 96 2.70 -0.12 3.70
N ILE A 97 1.40 -0.45 3.72
CA ILE A 97 0.56 -0.40 4.92
C ILE A 97 0.34 -1.83 5.42
N ILE A 98 0.99 -2.20 6.53
CA ILE A 98 1.06 -3.60 7.02
C ILE A 98 0.53 -3.70 8.45
N SER A 99 -0.23 -4.75 8.76
CA SER A 99 -0.77 -4.99 10.12
C SER A 99 0.01 -6.03 10.93
N ASP A 100 0.59 -7.05 10.27
CA ASP A 100 1.22 -8.19 10.95
C ASP A 100 2.71 -7.93 11.27
N PRO A 101 3.15 -8.04 12.54
CA PRO A 101 4.55 -7.82 12.91
C PRO A 101 5.53 -8.78 12.22
N GLY A 102 5.14 -10.04 11.99
CA GLY A 102 5.97 -11.03 11.30
C GLY A 102 6.23 -10.64 9.84
N LEU A 103 5.19 -10.21 9.14
CA LEU A 103 5.30 -9.65 7.79
C LEU A 103 6.15 -8.38 7.77
N ILE A 104 5.97 -7.48 8.74
CA ILE A 104 6.80 -6.27 8.85
C ILE A 104 8.28 -6.65 8.96
N MET A 105 8.62 -7.61 9.83
CA MET A 105 10.00 -8.08 9.98
C MET A 105 10.55 -8.67 8.67
N MET A 106 9.77 -9.53 8.01
CA MET A 106 10.16 -10.11 6.73
C MET A 106 10.40 -9.05 5.65
N VAL A 107 9.53 -8.04 5.53
CA VAL A 107 9.72 -6.94 4.57
C VAL A 107 10.96 -6.14 4.90
N ARG A 108 11.23 -5.83 6.17
CA ARG A 108 12.43 -5.08 6.56
C ARG A 108 13.73 -5.83 6.25
N GLU A 109 13.71 -7.15 6.38
CA GLU A 109 14.85 -8.01 6.06
C GLU A 109 15.15 -8.04 4.55
N HIS A 110 14.12 -8.16 3.71
CA HIS A 110 14.28 -8.34 2.26
C HIS A 110 14.29 -7.01 1.48
N PHE A 111 13.60 -5.98 1.99
CA PHE A 111 13.42 -4.68 1.33
C PHE A 111 13.68 -3.53 2.34
N PRO A 112 14.91 -3.36 2.82
CA PRO A 112 15.24 -2.45 3.93
C PRO A 112 14.96 -0.97 3.64
N HIS A 113 14.86 -0.60 2.37
CA HIS A 113 14.56 0.76 1.93
C HIS A 113 13.06 1.04 1.74
N MET A 114 12.22 0.01 1.88
CA MET A 114 10.77 0.18 1.75
C MET A 114 10.17 0.76 3.02
N SER A 115 9.54 1.93 2.87
CA SER A 115 8.80 2.57 3.96
C SER A 115 7.61 1.70 4.37
N ILE A 116 7.41 1.53 5.68
CA ILE A 116 6.31 0.75 6.24
C ILE A 116 5.51 1.65 7.16
N HIS A 117 4.21 1.76 6.87
CA HIS A 117 3.21 2.38 7.72
C HIS A 117 2.44 1.28 8.46
N LEU A 118 2.27 1.45 9.78
CA LEU A 118 1.52 0.49 10.58
C LEU A 118 0.01 0.66 10.30
N SER A 119 -0.66 -0.42 9.91
CA SER A 119 -2.11 -0.43 9.75
C SER A 119 -2.80 -0.31 11.10
N VAL A 120 -3.89 0.48 11.18
CA VAL A 120 -4.75 0.57 12.38
C VAL A 120 -5.27 -0.79 12.86
N GLN A 121 -5.37 -1.77 11.95
CA GLN A 121 -5.79 -3.14 12.27
C GLN A 121 -4.79 -3.89 13.16
N ALA A 122 -3.56 -3.40 13.31
CA ALA A 122 -2.60 -3.95 14.25
C ALA A 122 -3.05 -3.79 15.72
N ILE A 123 -3.95 -2.86 16.02
CA ILE A 123 -4.38 -2.53 17.40
C ILE A 123 -5.63 -3.32 17.82
N GLY A 124 -6.58 -3.57 16.90
CA GLY A 124 -7.88 -4.16 17.20
C GLY A 124 -7.91 -5.70 17.29
N GLN A 125 -6.82 -6.34 17.69
CA GLN A 125 -6.68 -7.81 17.75
C GLN A 125 -6.53 -8.36 19.19
N LEU A 126 -6.84 -7.54 20.20
CA LEU A 126 -7.01 -7.98 21.59
C LEU A 126 -8.50 -8.22 21.89
#